data_AF-A0A949IMS0-F1
#
_entry.id   AF-A0A949IMS0-F1
#
_cell.length_a   1.000
_cell.length_b   1.000
_cell.length_c   1.000
_cell.angle_alpha   90.00
_cell.angle_beta   90.00
_cell.angle_gamma   90.00
#
_symmetry.space_group_name_H-M   'P 1'
#
loop_
_entity.id
_entity.type
_entity.pdbx_description
1 polymer ?
#
loop_
_entity_poly.entity_id
_entity_poly.type
_entity_poly.pdbx_seq_one_letter_code
_entity_poly.pdbx_strand_id
1 'polypeptide(L)'
;MGLILEVGYLADMLENDEEGAQWFGEDMSKLNAFLVSQNLQPHHEPRVCQIFSCEMYGYSGLHYLRRFAAHLDLRAVKPPPGKPYAEMVDEEEHDPVLLEYFEQADEDYAAAPDQRQLRPRRFDHLILHSDSGGFYIPQDLPHVLIAPDELDLHEMIGSSQRLLAECVELASALELPLDIDLESDIVWDAANAQGEGDSTAATAGDTPNAATSTATAAISTSTAGTRPAWQRYGIESFICLRLHHAAQHSIKTGAAIVFC
;
A
#
# COMPACT_ATOMS: atom_id res chain seq x y z
N MET A 1 -6.72 -7.64 -13.74
CA MET A 1 -5.39 -7.41 -14.32
C MET A 1 -4.38 -7.38 -13.18
N GLY A 2 -3.17 -7.88 -13.38
CA GLY A 2 -2.09 -7.72 -12.41
C GLY A 2 -1.66 -6.26 -12.33
N LEU A 3 -1.16 -5.85 -11.17
CA LEU A 3 -0.54 -4.55 -10.94
C LEU A 3 0.90 -4.83 -10.52
N ILE A 4 1.87 -4.22 -11.21
CA ILE A 4 3.29 -4.38 -10.90
C ILE A 4 3.77 -3.11 -10.20
N LEU A 5 4.63 -3.28 -9.21
CA LEU A 5 5.37 -2.20 -8.57
C LEU A 5 6.82 -2.28 -9.02
N GLU A 6 7.36 -1.19 -9.57
CA GLU A 6 8.71 -1.17 -10.12
C GLU A 6 9.52 0.03 -9.62
N VAL A 7 10.83 -0.19 -9.47
CA VAL A 7 11.82 0.83 -9.15
C VAL A 7 13.01 0.68 -10.10
N GLY A 8 13.37 1.78 -10.76
CA GLY A 8 14.37 1.77 -11.84
C GLY A 8 13.75 1.65 -13.23
N TYR A 9 12.48 2.03 -13.39
CA TYR A 9 11.71 1.92 -14.63
C TYR A 9 12.40 2.55 -15.85
N LEU A 10 12.99 3.75 -15.71
CA LEU A 10 13.74 4.35 -16.81
C LEU A 10 14.95 3.51 -17.24
N ALA A 11 15.65 2.89 -16.29
CA ALA A 11 16.77 2.01 -16.60
C ALA A 11 16.30 0.75 -17.34
N ASP A 12 15.15 0.19 -16.96
CA ASP A 12 14.55 -0.96 -17.65
C ASP A 12 14.10 -0.61 -19.08
N MET A 13 13.35 0.48 -19.23
CA MET A 13 12.86 0.94 -20.53
C MET A 13 14.00 1.28 -21.49
N LEU A 14 15.10 1.88 -21.03
CA LEU A 14 16.25 2.15 -21.90
C LEU A 14 16.86 0.88 -22.53
N GLU A 15 16.69 -0.28 -21.92
CA GLU A 15 17.15 -1.57 -22.45
C GLU A 15 16.08 -2.26 -23.30
N ASN A 16 14.81 -2.13 -22.92
CA ASN A 16 13.72 -2.97 -23.43
C ASN A 16 12.68 -2.24 -24.31
N ASP A 17 12.54 -0.92 -24.16
CA ASP A 17 11.54 -0.09 -24.86
C ASP A 17 12.00 1.39 -24.96
N GLU A 18 12.65 1.73 -26.07
CA GLU A 18 13.15 3.09 -26.34
C GLU A 18 12.02 4.13 -26.42
N GLU A 19 10.83 3.74 -26.89
CA GLU A 19 9.67 4.62 -26.93
C GLU A 19 9.17 4.88 -25.50
N GLY A 20 8.92 3.82 -24.72
CA GLY A 20 8.56 3.95 -23.30
C GLY A 20 9.54 4.82 -22.49
N ALA A 21 10.85 4.68 -22.74
CA ALA A 21 11.88 5.50 -22.12
C ALA A 21 11.78 6.99 -22.50
N GLN A 22 11.39 7.31 -23.74
CA GLN A 22 11.17 8.68 -24.17
C GLN A 22 9.95 9.28 -23.47
N TRP A 23 8.81 8.59 -23.49
CA TRP A 23 7.58 9.03 -22.84
C TRP A 23 7.80 9.29 -21.35
N PHE A 24 8.45 8.36 -20.65
CA PHE A 24 8.80 8.52 -19.24
C PHE A 24 9.73 9.71 -18.98
N GLY A 25 10.67 9.97 -19.90
CA GLY A 25 11.56 11.13 -19.82
C GLY A 25 10.82 12.48 -19.95
N GLU A 26 9.72 12.51 -20.71
CA GLU A 26 8.84 13.67 -20.82
C GLU A 26 8.08 13.91 -19.51
N ASP A 27 7.56 12.85 -18.88
CA ASP A 27 6.89 12.92 -17.57
C ASP A 27 7.85 13.37 -16.46
N MET A 28 9.09 12.85 -16.44
CA MET A 28 10.13 13.33 -15.51
C MET A 28 10.46 14.81 -15.73
N SER A 29 10.37 15.32 -16.97
CA SER A 29 10.58 16.73 -17.27
C SER A 29 9.45 17.61 -16.73
N LYS A 30 8.19 17.16 -16.87
CA LYS A 30 7.01 17.82 -16.29
C LYS A 30 7.07 17.82 -14.75
N LEU A 31 7.38 16.67 -14.15
CA LEU A 31 7.60 16.52 -12.72
C LEU A 31 8.64 17.52 -12.20
N ASN A 32 9.78 17.63 -12.88
CA ASN A 32 10.85 18.55 -12.47
C ASN A 32 10.44 20.01 -12.55
N ALA A 33 9.70 20.41 -13.57
CA ALA A 33 9.15 21.76 -13.65
C ALA A 33 8.21 22.04 -12.46
N PHE A 34 7.38 21.07 -12.09
CA PHE A 34 6.48 21.19 -10.94
C PHE A 34 7.24 21.28 -9.62
N LEU A 35 8.21 20.39 -9.36
CA LEU A 35 9.04 20.42 -8.13
C LEU A 35 9.72 21.78 -7.95
N VAL A 36 10.30 22.34 -9.03
CA VAL A 36 10.91 23.68 -8.98
C VAL A 36 9.89 24.76 -8.65
N SER A 37 8.67 24.67 -9.19
CA SER A 37 7.58 25.62 -8.85
C SER A 37 7.19 25.58 -7.37
N GLN A 38 7.39 24.44 -6.71
CA GLN A 38 7.17 24.23 -5.28
C GLN A 38 8.40 24.58 -4.41
N ASN A 39 9.48 25.11 -5.01
CA ASN A 39 10.78 25.35 -4.36
C ASN A 39 11.47 24.06 -3.85
N LEU A 40 11.23 22.94 -4.51
CA LEU A 40 11.87 21.66 -4.25
C LEU A 40 13.00 21.40 -5.26
N GLN A 41 13.83 20.39 -4.96
CA GLN A 41 14.88 19.98 -5.88
C GLN A 41 14.29 19.18 -7.05
N PRO A 42 14.76 19.39 -8.28
CA PRO A 42 14.47 18.46 -9.37
C PRO A 42 14.86 17.03 -9.01
N HIS A 43 14.03 16.08 -9.40
CA HIS A 43 14.31 14.66 -9.38
C HIS A 43 15.12 14.25 -10.62
N HIS A 44 16.22 13.54 -10.40
CA HIS A 44 17.10 13.05 -11.46
C HIS A 44 16.99 11.52 -11.52
N GLU A 45 16.06 11.03 -12.33
CA GLU A 45 15.87 9.59 -12.49
C GLU A 45 17.16 8.91 -13.01
N PRO A 46 17.67 7.87 -12.31
CA PRO A 46 18.84 7.13 -12.73
C PRO A 46 18.59 6.40 -14.05
N ARG A 47 19.48 6.64 -15.03
CA ARG A 47 19.46 5.90 -16.30
C ARG A 47 20.08 4.50 -16.21
N VAL A 48 20.83 4.24 -15.13
CA VAL A 48 21.47 2.96 -14.84
C VAL A 48 21.40 2.73 -13.34
N CYS A 49 20.65 1.72 -12.92
CA CYS A 49 20.59 1.29 -11.54
C CYS A 49 20.18 -0.19 -11.45
N GLN A 50 20.22 -0.76 -10.24
CA GLN A 50 19.62 -2.06 -10.01
C GLN A 50 18.10 -1.91 -10.08
N ILE A 51 17.42 -2.74 -10.88
CA ILE A 51 15.95 -2.74 -10.97
C ILE A 51 15.37 -3.61 -9.85
N PHE A 52 14.25 -3.18 -9.29
CA PHE A 52 13.40 -3.97 -8.41
C PHE A 52 11.99 -3.98 -8.97
N SER A 53 11.36 -5.15 -9.04
CA SER A 53 9.98 -5.30 -9.49
C SER A 53 9.31 -6.42 -8.71
N CYS A 54 8.04 -6.23 -8.34
CA CYS A 54 7.23 -7.26 -7.70
C CYS A 54 5.74 -7.13 -8.06
N GLU A 55 5.03 -8.26 -8.05
CA GLU A 55 3.58 -8.29 -8.25
C GLU A 55 2.83 -7.82 -7.01
N MET A 56 1.86 -6.93 -7.18
CA MET A 56 0.93 -6.49 -6.14
C MET A 56 -0.30 -7.43 -6.07
N TYR A 57 -1.10 -7.32 -5.02
CA TYR A 57 -2.35 -8.11 -4.88
C TYR A 57 -3.48 -7.51 -5.74
N GLY A 58 -3.26 -7.48 -7.05
CA GLY A 58 -4.05 -6.71 -8.02
C GLY A 58 -4.12 -5.22 -7.64
N TYR A 59 -5.10 -4.52 -8.22
CA TYR A 59 -5.41 -3.13 -7.87
C TYR A 59 -6.04 -3.01 -6.48
N SER A 60 -6.76 -4.04 -6.04
CA SER A 60 -7.54 -3.97 -4.82
C SER A 60 -6.69 -4.02 -3.54
N GLY A 61 -5.50 -4.63 -3.59
CA GLY A 61 -4.62 -4.81 -2.43
C GLY A 61 -4.31 -3.51 -1.69
N LEU A 62 -4.05 -2.42 -2.42
CA LEU A 62 -3.76 -1.11 -1.81
C LEU A 62 -4.90 -0.63 -0.90
N HIS A 63 -6.15 -0.86 -1.28
CA HIS A 63 -7.30 -0.41 -0.47
C HIS A 63 -7.37 -1.10 0.90
N TYR A 64 -6.90 -2.35 1.03
CA TYR A 64 -6.86 -3.04 2.33
C TYR A 64 -5.91 -2.32 3.29
N LEU A 65 -4.70 -2.01 2.81
CA LEU A 65 -3.70 -1.34 3.63
C LEU A 65 -4.10 0.12 3.92
N ARG A 66 -4.65 0.84 2.93
CA ARG A 66 -5.16 2.22 3.12
C ARG A 66 -6.27 2.28 4.18
N ARG A 67 -7.21 1.34 4.15
CA ARG A 67 -8.24 1.21 5.18
C ARG A 67 -7.61 1.00 6.57
N PHE A 68 -6.66 0.07 6.68
CA PHE A 68 -5.97 -0.20 7.94
C PHE A 68 -5.25 1.05 8.48
N ALA A 69 -4.54 1.76 7.60
CA ALA A 69 -3.84 3.00 7.91
C ALA A 69 -4.80 4.12 8.37
N ALA A 70 -5.93 4.31 7.68
CA ALA A 70 -6.93 5.33 8.04
C ALA A 70 -7.51 5.10 9.45
N HIS A 71 -7.83 3.84 9.80
CA HIS A 71 -8.28 3.47 11.15
C HIS A 71 -7.20 3.71 12.21
N LEU A 72 -5.94 3.40 11.90
CA LEU A 72 -4.84 3.68 12.82
C LEU A 72 -4.60 5.17 13.03
N ASP A 73 -4.79 6.00 12.00
CA ASP A 73 -4.58 7.45 12.12
C ASP A 73 -5.74 8.13 12.84
N LEU A 74 -6.96 7.96 12.32
CA LEU A 74 -8.11 8.72 12.80
C LEU A 74 -8.74 8.15 14.07
N ARG A 75 -8.49 6.87 14.39
CA ARG A 75 -9.14 6.17 15.51
C ARG A 75 -8.17 5.49 16.47
N ALA A 76 -6.89 5.38 16.13
CA ALA A 76 -5.89 4.66 16.91
C ALA A 76 -6.30 3.20 17.24
N VAL A 77 -7.05 2.56 16.34
CA VAL A 77 -7.47 1.15 16.46
C VAL A 77 -7.14 0.38 15.20
N LYS A 78 -6.92 -0.93 15.34
CA LYS A 78 -6.81 -1.85 14.19
C LYS A 78 -8.24 -2.23 13.78
N PRO A 79 -8.64 -2.05 12.52
CA PRO A 79 -9.90 -2.60 12.06
C PRO A 79 -9.81 -4.14 12.00
N PRO A 80 -10.93 -4.88 11.89
CA PRO A 80 -10.86 -6.30 11.52
C PRO A 80 -10.19 -6.45 10.15
N PRO A 81 -9.55 -7.60 9.84
CA PRO A 81 -8.98 -7.86 8.51
C PRO A 81 -9.98 -7.52 7.40
N GLY A 82 -9.49 -6.91 6.32
CA GLY A 82 -10.35 -6.58 5.17
C GLY A 82 -11.03 -7.83 4.60
N LYS A 83 -12.30 -7.69 4.24
CA LYS A 83 -13.06 -8.78 3.60
C LYS A 83 -12.65 -8.91 2.12
N PRO A 84 -12.67 -10.11 1.54
CA PRO A 84 -12.42 -10.30 0.12
C PRO A 84 -13.29 -9.38 -0.74
N TYR A 85 -12.72 -8.81 -1.79
CA TYR A 85 -13.42 -7.86 -2.67
C TYR A 85 -14.69 -8.47 -3.30
N ALA A 86 -14.68 -9.78 -3.57
CA ALA A 86 -15.83 -10.52 -4.08
C ALA A 86 -17.03 -10.57 -3.11
N GLU A 87 -16.82 -10.29 -1.82
CA GLU A 87 -17.85 -10.24 -0.79
C GLU A 87 -18.32 -8.80 -0.49
N MET A 88 -17.73 -7.78 -1.13
CA MET A 88 -18.23 -6.41 -1.09
C MET A 88 -19.45 -6.34 -2.01
N VAL A 89 -20.63 -6.22 -1.40
CA VAL A 89 -21.93 -6.34 -2.08
C VAL A 89 -22.25 -5.10 -2.94
N ASP A 90 -21.46 -4.03 -2.78
CA ASP A 90 -21.54 -2.81 -3.59
C ASP A 90 -20.13 -2.22 -3.74
N GLU A 91 -19.74 -1.83 -4.97
CA GLU A 91 -18.45 -1.15 -5.23
C GLU A 91 -18.37 0.22 -4.54
N GLU A 92 -19.52 0.77 -4.11
CA GLU A 92 -19.65 2.07 -3.47
C GLU A 92 -19.50 2.04 -1.94
N GLU A 93 -19.52 0.87 -1.29
CA GLU A 93 -19.45 0.75 0.18
C GLU A 93 -17.99 0.86 0.68
N HIS A 94 -17.37 2.01 0.44
CA HIS A 94 -16.06 2.35 0.97
C HIS A 94 -16.11 2.40 2.51
N ASP A 95 -15.04 1.98 3.17
CA ASP A 95 -14.94 2.04 4.62
C ASP A 95 -15.13 3.50 5.11
N PRO A 96 -16.06 3.77 6.05
CA PRO A 96 -16.42 5.13 6.42
C PRO A 96 -15.27 5.91 7.04
N VAL A 97 -14.29 5.24 7.65
CA VAL A 97 -13.11 5.92 8.22
C VAL A 97 -12.13 6.29 7.11
N LEU A 98 -12.01 5.47 6.06
CA LEU A 98 -11.22 5.80 4.89
C LEU A 98 -11.85 6.97 4.11
N LEU A 99 -13.19 6.97 3.95
CA LEU A 99 -13.91 8.10 3.34
C LEU A 99 -13.70 9.39 4.13
N GLU A 100 -13.85 9.36 5.45
CA GLU A 100 -13.58 10.53 6.30
C GLU A 100 -12.14 11.05 6.14
N TYR A 101 -11.17 10.14 5.95
CA TYR A 101 -9.79 10.54 5.69
C TYR A 101 -9.66 11.32 4.38
N PHE A 102 -10.30 10.84 3.31
CA PHE A 102 -10.32 11.51 2.01
C PHE A 102 -11.05 12.86 2.08
N GLU A 103 -12.22 12.91 2.72
CA GLU A 103 -12.97 14.16 2.91
C GLU A 103 -12.14 15.22 3.64
N GLN A 104 -11.44 14.83 4.71
CA GLN A 104 -10.50 15.73 5.40
C GLN A 104 -9.34 16.18 4.48
N ALA A 105 -8.86 15.29 3.59
CA ALA A 105 -7.83 15.64 2.63
C ALA A 105 -8.33 16.69 1.65
N ASP A 106 -9.47 16.43 1.03
CA ASP A 106 -10.07 17.30 0.02
C ASP A 106 -10.33 18.70 0.59
N GLU A 107 -10.83 18.79 1.83
CA GLU A 107 -10.99 20.06 2.54
C GLU A 107 -9.66 20.80 2.73
N ASP A 108 -8.61 20.08 3.15
CA ASP A 108 -7.29 20.67 3.40
C ASP A 108 -6.61 21.15 2.09
N TYR A 109 -6.67 20.36 1.01
CA TYR A 109 -6.13 20.75 -0.30
C TYR A 109 -6.93 21.88 -0.95
N ALA A 110 -8.25 21.91 -0.80
CA ALA A 110 -9.08 23.02 -1.25
C ALA A 110 -8.79 24.31 -0.47
N ALA A 111 -8.48 24.21 0.83
CA ALA A 111 -8.14 25.34 1.68
C ALA A 111 -6.72 25.88 1.45
N ALA A 112 -5.79 25.03 0.96
CA ALA A 112 -4.41 25.39 0.67
C ALA A 112 -4.01 25.02 -0.78
N PRO A 113 -4.44 25.78 -1.81
CA PRO A 113 -4.11 25.47 -3.20
C PRO A 113 -2.60 25.50 -3.52
N ASP A 114 -1.80 26.22 -2.72
CA ASP A 114 -0.34 26.21 -2.85
C ASP A 114 0.33 25.06 -2.08
N GLN A 115 -0.46 24.21 -1.42
CA GLN A 115 -0.09 23.00 -0.68
C GLN A 115 0.87 23.25 0.50
N ARG A 116 1.12 24.52 0.89
CA ARG A 116 2.13 24.83 1.93
C ARG A 116 1.67 24.63 3.37
N GLN A 117 0.36 24.60 3.60
CA GLN A 117 -0.25 24.60 4.94
C GLN A 117 -1.28 23.47 5.09
N LEU A 118 -0.88 22.27 4.71
CA LEU A 118 -1.70 21.07 4.89
C LEU A 118 -1.59 20.53 6.32
N ARG A 119 -2.68 19.94 6.80
CA ARG A 119 -2.70 19.26 8.09
C ARG A 119 -1.71 18.08 8.05
N PRO A 120 -0.87 17.91 9.08
CA PRO A 120 -0.02 16.74 9.16
C PRO A 120 -0.89 15.51 9.49
N ARG A 121 -0.82 14.48 8.66
CA ARG A 121 -1.39 13.16 8.91
C ARG A 121 -0.31 12.09 8.77
N ARG A 122 -0.54 10.93 9.37
CA ARG A 122 0.51 9.92 9.52
C ARG A 122 0.79 9.14 8.25
N PHE A 123 -0.21 8.94 7.39
CA PHE A 123 -0.13 8.00 6.27
C PHE A 123 -0.54 8.62 4.93
N ASP A 124 -0.29 9.92 4.73
CA ASP A 124 -0.71 10.62 3.51
C ASP A 124 -0.07 10.05 2.25
N HIS A 125 1.20 9.63 2.32
CA HIS A 125 1.88 9.11 1.13
C HIS A 125 1.30 7.77 0.70
N LEU A 126 0.89 6.91 1.61
CA LEU A 126 0.17 5.68 1.29
C LEU A 126 -1.29 5.93 0.85
N ILE A 127 -2.03 6.76 1.61
CA ILE A 127 -3.49 6.86 1.47
C ILE A 127 -3.88 7.74 0.29
N LEU A 128 -3.22 8.88 0.09
CA LEU A 128 -3.63 9.90 -0.88
C LEU A 128 -2.94 9.78 -2.23
N HIS A 129 -1.88 8.97 -2.34
CA HIS A 129 -1.26 8.70 -3.63
C HIS A 129 -2.20 7.87 -4.51
N SER A 130 -2.07 8.01 -5.83
CA SER A 130 -2.79 7.17 -6.80
C SER A 130 -2.42 5.69 -6.65
N ASP A 131 -3.36 4.79 -6.97
CA ASP A 131 -3.17 3.32 -6.96
C ASP A 131 -2.76 2.74 -8.31
N SER A 132 -2.76 3.55 -9.38
CA SER A 132 -2.42 3.11 -10.73
C SER A 132 -1.60 4.12 -11.54
N GLY A 133 -1.22 5.22 -10.92
CA GLY A 133 -0.39 6.26 -11.53
C GLY A 133 0.45 6.95 -10.46
N GLY A 134 1.31 7.87 -10.87
CA GLY A 134 2.10 8.70 -9.98
C GLY A 134 3.45 8.12 -9.64
N PHE A 135 4.20 8.92 -8.89
CA PHE A 135 5.59 8.64 -8.55
C PHE A 135 5.80 8.80 -7.06
N TYR A 136 6.41 7.79 -6.43
CA TYR A 136 7.16 8.07 -5.20
C TYR A 136 8.59 8.39 -5.58
N ILE A 137 9.02 9.62 -5.31
CA ILE A 137 10.41 10.03 -5.54
C ILE A 137 11.23 9.90 -4.25
N PRO A 138 12.54 9.62 -4.33
CA PRO A 138 13.43 9.52 -3.19
C PRO A 138 13.83 10.90 -2.65
N GLN A 139 12.85 11.78 -2.45
CA GLN A 139 12.98 13.06 -1.75
C GLN A 139 12.00 13.10 -0.59
N ASP A 140 12.40 13.72 0.52
CA ASP A 140 11.51 13.93 1.67
C ASP A 140 10.47 15.02 1.34
N LEU A 141 9.24 14.61 1.09
CA LEU A 141 8.10 15.51 0.85
C LEU A 141 7.17 15.47 2.07
N PRO A 142 6.87 16.61 2.70
CA PRO A 142 6.04 16.63 3.92
C PRO A 142 4.59 16.18 3.70
N HIS A 143 4.10 16.23 2.47
CA HIS A 143 2.78 15.80 2.02
C HIS A 143 2.86 15.31 0.57
N VAL A 144 1.82 14.64 0.10
CA VAL A 144 1.69 14.27 -1.32
C VAL A 144 1.49 15.54 -2.14
N LEU A 145 2.24 15.70 -3.22
CA LEU A 145 2.04 16.84 -4.12
C LEU A 145 1.04 16.46 -5.20
N ILE A 146 0.10 17.37 -5.47
CA ILE A 146 -0.87 17.24 -6.56
C ILE A 146 -0.49 18.26 -7.62
N ALA A 147 -0.06 17.79 -8.78
CA ALA A 147 0.28 18.69 -9.89
C ALA A 147 -0.99 19.32 -10.48
N PRO A 148 -0.91 20.57 -10.95
CA PRO A 148 -2.04 21.22 -11.62
C PRO A 148 -2.30 20.57 -12.99
N ASP A 149 -3.57 20.52 -13.39
CA ASP A 149 -4.02 19.87 -14.62
C ASP A 149 -3.30 20.39 -15.88
N GLU A 150 -2.86 21.65 -15.91
CA GLU A 150 -2.16 22.23 -17.06
C GLU A 150 -0.78 21.61 -17.34
N LEU A 151 -0.19 20.92 -16.37
CA LEU A 151 1.08 20.22 -16.58
C LEU A 151 0.92 18.85 -17.24
N ASP A 152 -0.32 18.36 -17.40
CA ASP A 152 -0.60 17.02 -17.94
C ASP A 152 0.25 15.96 -17.22
N LEU A 153 0.37 16.16 -15.91
CA LEU A 153 1.02 15.29 -14.95
C LEU A 153 -0.10 14.91 -13.98
N HIS A 154 -1.08 14.16 -14.48
CA HIS A 154 -2.36 13.85 -13.82
C HIS A 154 -2.22 12.94 -12.59
N GLU A 155 -1.09 13.02 -11.91
CA GLU A 155 -0.66 12.03 -10.96
C GLU A 155 -0.14 12.66 -9.67
N MET A 156 -0.32 11.91 -8.59
CA MET A 156 0.15 12.28 -7.27
C MET A 156 1.64 11.98 -7.14
N ILE A 157 2.36 12.85 -6.43
CA ILE A 157 3.79 12.69 -6.20
C ILE A 157 4.02 12.47 -4.72
N GLY A 158 4.38 11.24 -4.38
CA GLY A 158 4.72 10.81 -3.05
C GLY A 158 6.22 10.88 -2.76
N SER A 159 6.56 10.67 -1.50
CA SER A 159 7.92 10.56 -0.99
C SER A 159 8.22 9.12 -0.63
N SER A 160 9.28 8.55 -1.20
CA SER A 160 9.76 7.22 -0.82
C SER A 160 10.23 7.18 0.63
N GLN A 161 10.79 8.28 1.16
CA GLN A 161 11.19 8.37 2.57
C GLN A 161 9.99 8.31 3.52
N ARG A 162 8.92 9.05 3.21
CA ARG A 162 7.70 9.03 4.02
C ARG A 162 6.97 7.72 3.87
N LEU A 163 6.79 7.21 2.65
CA LEU A 163 6.20 5.90 2.41
C LEU A 163 6.95 4.80 3.19
N LEU A 164 8.28 4.84 3.22
CA LEU A 164 9.07 3.88 4.00
C LEU A 164 8.75 3.99 5.51
N ALA A 165 8.72 5.21 6.05
CA ALA A 165 8.41 5.44 7.46
C ALA A 165 6.99 4.97 7.81
N GLU A 166 6.03 5.25 6.94
CA GLU A 166 4.63 4.79 7.03
C GLU A 166 4.55 3.27 7.03
N CYS A 167 5.25 2.60 6.11
CA CYS A 167 5.29 1.13 6.06
C CYS A 167 5.93 0.52 7.31
N VAL A 168 6.97 1.14 7.89
CA VAL A 168 7.58 0.66 9.14
C VAL A 168 6.58 0.75 10.30
N GLU A 169 5.83 1.84 10.38
CA GLU A 169 4.80 2.02 11.41
C GLU A 169 3.64 1.01 11.24
N LEU A 170 3.17 0.83 10.00
CA LEU A 170 2.13 -0.15 9.67
C LEU A 170 2.61 -1.58 9.95
N ALA A 171 3.83 -1.93 9.58
CA ALA A 171 4.43 -3.23 9.88
C ALA A 171 4.50 -3.48 11.39
N SER A 172 4.86 -2.47 12.18
CA SER A 172 4.82 -2.58 13.65
C SER A 172 3.41 -2.82 14.17
N ALA A 173 2.39 -2.17 13.60
CA ALA A 173 0.99 -2.39 13.98
C ALA A 173 0.46 -3.76 13.50
N LEU A 174 0.97 -4.28 12.39
CA LEU A 174 0.64 -5.61 11.87
C LEU A 174 1.43 -6.73 12.55
N GLU A 175 2.45 -6.41 13.34
CA GLU A 175 3.43 -7.37 13.87
C GLU A 175 4.13 -8.14 12.73
N LEU A 176 4.34 -7.46 11.59
CA LEU A 176 4.97 -7.99 10.38
C LEU A 176 6.49 -7.91 10.49
N PRO A 177 7.22 -9.04 10.38
CA PRO A 177 8.67 -9.00 10.27
C PRO A 177 9.08 -8.53 8.87
N LEU A 178 9.82 -7.43 8.81
CA LEU A 178 10.25 -6.79 7.57
C LEU A 178 11.45 -7.49 6.89
N ASP A 179 12.00 -8.52 7.52
CA ASP A 179 13.09 -9.36 6.99
C ASP A 179 12.60 -10.65 6.32
N ILE A 180 11.27 -10.86 6.27
CA ILE A 180 10.69 -11.97 5.51
C ILE A 180 10.96 -11.76 4.02
N ASP A 181 11.32 -12.85 3.35
CA ASP A 181 11.43 -12.87 1.89
C ASP A 181 10.04 -12.64 1.25
N LEU A 182 9.89 -11.52 0.54
CA LEU A 182 8.64 -11.09 -0.07
C LEU A 182 8.10 -12.04 -1.16
N GLU A 183 8.96 -12.90 -1.70
CA GLU A 183 8.63 -13.92 -2.70
C GLU A 183 8.37 -15.31 -2.10
N SER A 184 8.49 -15.44 -0.77
CA SER A 184 8.26 -16.72 -0.11
C SER A 184 6.78 -17.10 -0.04
N ASP A 185 6.50 -18.40 -0.16
CA ASP A 185 5.13 -18.96 -0.15
C ASP A 185 4.34 -18.52 1.10
N ILE A 186 4.99 -18.32 2.25
CA ILE A 186 4.32 -17.93 3.49
C ILE A 186 3.64 -16.56 3.40
N VAL A 187 4.17 -15.64 2.59
CA VAL A 187 3.59 -14.31 2.37
C VAL A 187 2.36 -14.40 1.48
N TRP A 188 2.42 -15.22 0.44
CA TRP A 188 1.30 -15.50 -0.46
C TRP A 188 0.19 -16.30 0.23
N ASP A 189 0.54 -17.33 0.98
CA ASP A 189 -0.38 -18.15 1.76
C ASP A 189 -1.13 -17.30 2.79
N ALA A 190 -0.44 -16.36 3.46
CA ALA A 190 -1.08 -15.41 4.37
C ALA A 190 -2.11 -14.53 3.65
N ALA A 191 -1.74 -13.94 2.50
CA ALA A 191 -2.65 -13.11 1.72
C ALA A 191 -3.88 -13.89 1.22
N ASN A 192 -3.68 -15.13 0.78
CA ASN A 192 -4.78 -16.01 0.33
C ASN A 192 -5.67 -16.50 1.47
N ALA A 193 -5.16 -16.48 2.70
CA ALA A 193 -5.87 -16.90 3.90
C ALA A 193 -6.33 -15.71 4.76
N GLN A 194 -6.60 -14.57 4.12
CA GLN A 194 -7.05 -13.32 4.74
C GLN A 194 -8.17 -13.55 5.77
N GLY A 195 -7.98 -13.04 6.99
CA GLY A 195 -8.97 -13.13 8.06
C GLY A 195 -9.13 -14.52 8.71
N GLU A 196 -8.49 -15.57 8.19
CA GLU A 196 -8.55 -16.89 8.81
C GLU A 196 -7.87 -16.92 10.19
N GLY A 197 -8.49 -17.63 11.13
CA GLY A 197 -8.01 -17.75 12.52
C GLY A 197 -8.65 -16.74 13.47
N ASP A 198 -9.51 -15.84 12.99
CA ASP A 198 -10.31 -14.94 13.83
C ASP A 198 -11.53 -15.68 14.40
N SER A 199 -11.27 -16.62 15.31
CA SER A 199 -12.33 -17.26 16.10
C SER A 199 -12.68 -16.38 17.30
N THR A 200 -13.33 -15.24 17.04
CA THR A 200 -14.11 -14.58 18.10
C THR A 200 -15.30 -15.47 18.39
N ALA A 201 -15.22 -16.25 19.48
CA ALA A 201 -16.35 -16.96 20.04
C ALA A 201 -17.43 -15.93 20.47
N ALA A 202 -18.40 -15.69 19.59
CA ALA A 202 -19.66 -15.08 19.98
C ALA A 202 -20.50 -16.15 20.69
N THR A 203 -20.54 -16.11 22.01
CA THR A 203 -21.41 -16.94 22.85
C THR A 203 -22.82 -16.35 22.94
N ALA A 204 -23.85 -17.13 22.55
CA ALA A 204 -25.18 -17.32 23.18
C ALA A 204 -26.24 -17.71 22.10
N GLY A 205 -27.00 -18.80 22.19
CA GLY A 205 -27.17 -19.76 23.29
C GLY A 205 -27.79 -21.11 22.85
N ASP A 206 -27.68 -22.08 23.76
CA ASP A 206 -28.61 -23.16 24.16
C ASP A 206 -29.53 -23.82 23.10
N THR A 207 -29.71 -25.14 22.97
CA THR A 207 -29.45 -26.35 23.81
C THR A 207 -29.69 -27.63 22.94
N PRO A 208 -29.52 -28.88 23.45
CA PRO A 208 -28.86 -29.97 22.71
C PRO A 208 -29.81 -31.02 22.12
N ASN A 209 -29.29 -31.86 21.22
CA ASN A 209 -29.81 -33.21 21.10
C ASN A 209 -28.73 -34.25 20.81
N ALA A 210 -28.93 -35.42 21.40
CA ALA A 210 -27.93 -36.46 21.64
C ALA A 210 -27.85 -37.53 20.53
N ALA A 211 -26.64 -38.11 20.46
CA ALA A 211 -26.28 -39.48 20.07
C ALA A 211 -26.45 -39.92 18.59
N THR A 212 -25.33 -40.26 17.94
CA THR A 212 -24.91 -41.68 17.74
C THR A 212 -23.44 -41.74 17.30
N SER A 213 -22.73 -42.73 17.84
CA SER A 213 -21.30 -43.00 17.71
C SER A 213 -20.96 -43.83 16.46
N THR A 214 -19.87 -43.51 15.78
CA THR A 214 -18.92 -44.50 15.23
C THR A 214 -17.54 -43.85 15.05
N ALA A 215 -16.52 -44.47 15.66
CA ALA A 215 -15.12 -44.09 15.59
C ALA A 215 -14.51 -44.38 14.22
N THR A 216 -13.63 -43.50 13.70
CA THR A 216 -12.40 -43.83 12.96
C THR A 216 -11.51 -42.58 12.81
N ALA A 217 -10.20 -42.77 13.02
CA ALA A 217 -9.06 -41.89 12.72
C ALA A 217 -8.89 -40.61 13.57
N ALA A 218 -8.01 -40.71 14.57
CA ALA A 218 -7.36 -39.58 15.20
C ALA A 218 -6.50 -38.84 14.17
N ILE A 219 -7.04 -37.76 13.61
CA ILE A 219 -6.22 -36.67 13.09
C ILE A 219 -5.64 -36.00 14.34
N SER A 220 -4.31 -35.99 14.46
CA SER A 220 -3.60 -35.19 15.45
C SER A 220 -4.11 -33.76 15.34
N THR A 221 -4.97 -33.36 16.28
CA THR A 221 -5.31 -31.97 16.51
C THR A 221 -4.05 -31.31 17.03
N SER A 222 -3.24 -30.82 16.09
CA SER A 222 -2.26 -29.77 16.34
C SER A 222 -2.98 -28.72 17.17
N THR A 223 -2.50 -28.47 18.38
CA THR A 223 -2.91 -27.34 19.19
C THR A 223 -2.83 -26.10 18.32
N ALA A 224 -3.99 -25.59 17.92
CA ALA A 224 -4.14 -24.42 17.07
C ALA A 224 -3.52 -23.22 17.77
N GLY A 225 -2.23 -22.98 17.52
CA GLY A 225 -1.59 -21.72 17.84
C GLY A 225 -2.32 -20.64 17.04
N THR A 226 -2.78 -19.59 17.72
CA THR A 226 -3.33 -18.41 17.06
C THR A 226 -2.33 -17.93 16.02
N ARG A 227 -2.78 -17.79 14.76
CA ARG A 227 -1.92 -17.26 13.70
C ARG A 227 -1.38 -15.88 14.12
N PRO A 228 -0.10 -15.57 13.85
CA PRO A 228 0.47 -14.24 14.04
C PRO A 228 -0.42 -13.15 13.42
N ALA A 229 -0.42 -11.93 13.98
CA ALA A 229 -1.30 -10.86 13.51
C ALA A 229 -1.10 -10.59 12.00
N TRP A 230 0.14 -10.48 11.53
CA TRP A 230 0.42 -10.22 10.11
C TRP A 230 -0.14 -11.30 9.16
N GLN A 231 -0.25 -12.55 9.62
CA GLN A 231 -0.86 -13.62 8.82
C GLN A 231 -2.39 -13.56 8.79
N ARG A 232 -3.01 -12.95 9.82
CA ARG A 232 -4.46 -12.69 9.83
C ARG A 232 -4.83 -11.50 8.95
N TYR A 233 -3.95 -10.49 8.93
CA TYR A 233 -4.00 -9.33 8.01
C TYR A 233 -3.11 -9.60 6.79
N GLY A 234 -3.33 -10.74 6.13
CA GLY A 234 -2.47 -11.24 5.08
C GLY A 234 -2.30 -10.28 3.92
N ILE A 235 -3.40 -9.71 3.40
CA ILE A 235 -3.34 -8.78 2.26
C ILE A 235 -2.71 -7.44 2.67
N GLU A 236 -3.08 -6.89 3.83
CA GLU A 236 -2.47 -5.66 4.36
C GLU A 236 -0.95 -5.83 4.53
N SER A 237 -0.54 -6.96 5.10
CA SER A 237 0.89 -7.26 5.35
C SER A 237 1.65 -7.50 4.05
N PHE A 238 1.03 -8.19 3.09
CA PHE A 238 1.60 -8.44 1.76
C PHE A 238 1.94 -7.13 1.04
N ILE A 239 1.02 -6.18 1.05
CA ILE A 239 1.16 -4.87 0.41
C ILE A 239 2.17 -4.00 1.16
N CYS A 240 2.10 -4.00 2.50
CA CYS A 240 3.02 -3.25 3.34
C CYS A 240 4.48 -3.68 3.12
N LEU A 241 4.72 -4.99 3.00
CA LEU A 241 6.07 -5.53 2.75
C LEU A 241 6.60 -5.08 1.38
N ARG A 242 5.79 -5.13 0.33
CA ARG A 242 6.21 -4.75 -1.03
C ARG A 242 6.51 -3.26 -1.15
N LEU A 243 5.64 -2.41 -0.62
CA LEU A 243 5.87 -0.97 -0.58
C LEU A 243 7.11 -0.63 0.26
N HIS A 244 7.32 -1.31 1.38
CA HIS A 244 8.53 -1.16 2.18
C HIS A 244 9.80 -1.46 1.38
N HIS A 245 9.85 -2.61 0.69
CA HIS A 245 11.01 -3.00 -0.11
C HIS A 245 11.24 -2.05 -1.31
N ALA A 246 10.17 -1.66 -2.00
CA ALA A 246 10.26 -0.68 -3.09
C ALA A 246 10.78 0.68 -2.60
N ALA A 247 10.28 1.18 -1.47
CA ALA A 247 10.71 2.43 -0.88
C ALA A 247 12.18 2.38 -0.45
N GLN A 248 12.62 1.30 0.20
CA GLN A 248 14.04 1.09 0.51
C GLN A 248 14.91 1.09 -0.75
N HIS A 249 14.46 0.40 -1.80
CA HIS A 249 15.20 0.30 -3.05
C HIS A 249 15.28 1.65 -3.77
N SER A 250 14.17 2.39 -3.84
CA SER A 250 14.07 3.74 -4.40
C SER A 250 15.04 4.71 -3.71
N ILE A 251 15.07 4.71 -2.38
CA ILE A 251 15.99 5.55 -1.61
C ILE A 251 17.46 5.16 -1.89
N LYS A 252 17.74 3.86 -2.00
CA LYS A 252 19.10 3.35 -2.22
C LYS A 252 19.62 3.66 -3.62
N THR A 253 18.79 3.55 -4.65
CA THR A 253 19.19 3.73 -6.05
C THR A 253 19.02 5.16 -6.54
N GLY A 254 18.17 5.94 -5.87
CA GLY A 254 17.74 7.25 -6.35
C GLY A 254 16.66 7.19 -7.43
N ALA A 255 16.10 6.01 -7.73
CA ALA A 255 15.03 5.85 -8.72
C ALA A 255 13.64 6.05 -8.11
N ALA A 256 12.68 6.51 -8.90
CA ALA A 256 11.29 6.60 -8.49
C ALA A 256 10.64 5.21 -8.37
N ILE A 257 9.61 5.10 -7.54
CA ILE A 257 8.69 3.96 -7.53
C ILE A 257 7.53 4.30 -8.47
N VAL A 258 7.18 3.35 -9.35
CA VAL A 258 6.08 3.46 -10.31
C VAL A 258 5.17 2.24 -10.22
N PHE A 259 3.91 2.43 -10.59
CA PHE A 259 2.95 1.36 -10.80
C PHE A 259 2.84 1.07 -12.30
N CYS A 260 2.96 -0.21 -12.69
CA CYS A 260 2.97 -0.67 -14.09
C CYS A 260 1.87 -1.70 -14.37
#